data_AF-A0AA88VZ61-F1
#
_entry.id   AF-A0AA88VZ61-F1
#
_cell.length_a   1.000
_cell.length_b   1.000
_cell.length_c   1.000
_cell.angle_alpha   90.00
_cell.angle_beta   90.00
_cell.angle_gamma   90.00
#
_symmetry.space_group_name_H-M   'P 1'
#
loop_
_entity.id
_entity.type
_entity.pdbx_description
1 polymer ?
#
loop_
_entity_poly.entity_id
_entity_poly.type
_entity_poly.pdbx_seq_one_letter_code
_entity_poly.pdbx_strand_id
1 'polypeptide(L)'
;MAISVTPFDSLCKPALFSLDCQQILCSPSPTKWRIRASSSAAPNVELTSLEAAIAKKNSDAVKEALDQLREIGWAKKWSSQPYVSRRTTSLRELTTLGIKNAENLAIPSVRNDAAFLFTVVGTTGFLGVLAGQLPGDWGFFVPYLIGSISLIVLAVGSISPGLLQAAIGGFSTFFPDYQDRIARHEAAHFLVSYLIGLPILGYSLDIGKEHVNLIDERLEKLIYSGQLDSKEVDRLAVVAMAGLAAEGLEYDKVIGQSADLFTLQRFINRTKPQLSKEQQQNLTRWAVLFAASLLKNNKALHEALMSAMSKKATVLECIEEIEKAA
;
A
#
# COMPACT_ATOMS: atom_id res chain seq x y z
N MET A 1 -31.95 41.07 -45.12
CA MET A 1 -31.97 41.23 -46.59
C MET A 1 -31.38 39.95 -47.16
N ALA A 2 -32.25 39.14 -47.77
CA ALA A 2 -31.98 37.77 -48.18
C ALA A 2 -31.31 37.71 -49.55
N ILE A 3 -30.38 36.76 -49.77
CA ILE A 3 -30.20 36.11 -51.06
C ILE A 3 -29.92 34.62 -50.82
N SER A 4 -30.69 33.79 -51.53
CA SER A 4 -30.82 32.35 -51.44
C SER A 4 -29.86 31.62 -52.37
N VAL A 5 -29.48 30.37 -52.06
CA VAL A 5 -29.03 29.41 -53.08
C VAL A 5 -29.47 27.99 -52.72
N THR A 6 -30.31 27.41 -53.58
CA THR A 6 -30.42 25.98 -53.96
C THR A 6 -31.06 25.97 -55.36
N PRO A 7 -31.23 24.83 -56.07
CA PRO A 7 -30.49 23.57 -56.14
C PRO A 7 -30.19 23.20 -57.63
N PHE A 8 -29.56 22.05 -57.93
CA PHE A 8 -30.12 21.02 -58.82
C PHE A 8 -29.20 19.81 -59.04
N ASP A 9 -29.88 18.67 -59.16
CA ASP A 9 -29.43 17.30 -59.38
C ASP A 9 -28.69 17.06 -60.71
N SER A 10 -27.99 15.91 -60.82
CA SER A 10 -28.51 14.74 -61.57
C SER A 10 -27.47 13.92 -62.36
N LEU A 11 -27.64 12.58 -62.23
CA LEU A 11 -27.54 11.54 -63.27
C LEU A 11 -26.21 10.93 -63.75
N CYS A 12 -26.24 9.59 -63.69
CA CYS A 12 -25.82 8.60 -64.70
C CYS A 12 -24.38 8.03 -64.75
N LYS A 13 -24.29 6.74 -64.32
CA LYS A 13 -23.47 5.63 -64.87
C LYS A 13 -23.80 5.40 -66.37
N PRO A 14 -23.04 4.65 -67.24
CA PRO A 14 -22.43 3.31 -67.06
C PRO A 14 -21.04 3.13 -67.75
N ALA A 15 -20.28 2.03 -67.62
CA ALA A 15 -20.34 0.77 -68.41
C ALA A 15 -19.15 -0.14 -67.99
N LEU A 16 -19.39 -1.40 -67.59
CA LEU A 16 -19.14 -2.64 -68.36
C LEU A 16 -17.67 -2.89 -68.75
N PHE A 17 -16.99 -3.79 -68.03
CA PHE A 17 -16.16 -4.83 -68.65
C PHE A 17 -16.17 -6.09 -67.77
N SER A 18 -16.60 -7.17 -68.39
CA SER A 18 -16.66 -8.54 -67.88
C SER A 18 -15.30 -9.21 -68.06
N LEU A 19 -14.87 -9.99 -67.08
CA LEU A 19 -14.02 -11.17 -67.28
C LEU A 19 -14.19 -12.10 -66.08
N ASP A 20 -15.08 -13.05 -66.32
CA ASP A 20 -15.30 -14.26 -65.54
C ASP A 20 -14.10 -15.20 -65.74
N CYS A 21 -13.48 -15.68 -64.65
CA CYS A 21 -13.10 -17.09 -64.54
C CYS A 21 -12.61 -17.43 -63.12
N GLN A 22 -13.28 -18.43 -62.52
CA GLN A 22 -12.75 -19.40 -61.56
C GLN A 22 -12.45 -18.94 -60.13
N GLN A 23 -13.37 -19.23 -59.20
CA GLN A 23 -13.26 -20.41 -58.33
C GLN A 23 -14.39 -20.47 -57.29
N ILE A 24 -15.15 -21.56 -57.38
CA ILE A 24 -15.93 -22.28 -56.36
C ILE A 24 -15.86 -21.69 -54.94
N LEU A 25 -16.98 -21.15 -54.44
CA LEU A 25 -17.23 -20.96 -53.01
C LEU A 25 -18.63 -21.47 -52.66
N CYS A 26 -18.67 -22.68 -52.10
CA CYS A 26 -19.83 -23.24 -51.41
C CYS A 26 -20.05 -22.52 -50.07
N SER A 27 -21.31 -22.22 -49.76
CA SER A 27 -21.76 -21.73 -48.45
C SER A 27 -21.43 -22.69 -47.31
N PRO A 28 -21.08 -22.19 -46.10
CA PRO A 28 -21.13 -23.00 -44.91
C PRO A 28 -22.40 -22.73 -44.09
N SER A 29 -23.13 -23.81 -43.82
CA SER A 29 -24.15 -23.97 -42.78
C SER A 29 -23.58 -23.74 -41.36
N PRO A 30 -24.40 -23.43 -40.35
CA PRO A 30 -23.91 -23.07 -39.02
C PRO A 30 -23.39 -24.31 -38.30
N THR A 31 -22.07 -24.36 -38.10
CA THR A 31 -21.44 -25.42 -37.31
C THR A 31 -21.54 -25.03 -35.84
N LYS A 32 -22.09 -25.90 -34.99
CA LYS A 32 -22.02 -25.75 -33.52
C LYS A 32 -20.57 -25.93 -33.09
N TRP A 33 -19.86 -24.83 -32.88
CA TRP A 33 -18.53 -24.85 -32.27
C TRP A 33 -18.71 -25.07 -30.77
N ARG A 34 -18.33 -26.26 -30.31
CA ARG A 34 -18.01 -26.50 -28.90
C ARG A 34 -16.94 -25.49 -28.53
N ILE A 35 -17.30 -24.54 -27.67
CA ILE A 35 -16.33 -23.69 -26.97
C ILE A 35 -15.53 -24.64 -26.07
N ARG A 36 -14.40 -25.11 -26.58
CA ARG A 36 -13.30 -25.57 -25.74
C ARG A 36 -12.83 -24.31 -25.03
N ALA A 37 -13.26 -24.14 -23.79
CA ALA A 37 -12.61 -23.24 -22.86
C ALA A 37 -11.16 -23.70 -22.76
N SER A 38 -10.27 -23.05 -23.50
CA SER A 38 -8.85 -23.12 -23.22
C SER A 38 -8.62 -22.28 -21.97
N SER A 39 -9.02 -22.80 -20.82
CA SER A 39 -8.35 -22.45 -19.58
C SER A 39 -6.92 -22.93 -19.76
N SER A 40 -6.00 -22.03 -20.07
CA SER A 40 -4.60 -22.24 -19.75
C SER A 40 -4.52 -22.27 -18.23
N ALA A 41 -4.93 -23.39 -17.64
CA ALA A 41 -4.66 -23.69 -16.26
C ALA A 41 -3.13 -23.64 -16.16
N ALA A 42 -2.65 -22.71 -15.35
CA ALA A 42 -1.27 -22.73 -14.89
C ALA A 42 -0.92 -24.16 -14.45
N PRO A 43 0.33 -24.62 -14.62
CA PRO A 43 0.73 -25.93 -14.09
C PRO A 43 0.25 -26.03 -12.64
N ASN A 44 -0.29 -27.18 -12.24
CA ASN A 44 -0.69 -27.50 -10.86
C ASN A 44 0.56 -27.44 -9.97
N VAL A 45 0.96 -26.22 -9.64
CA VAL A 45 2.04 -25.89 -8.73
C VAL A 45 1.50 -26.16 -7.34
N GLU A 46 2.20 -26.98 -6.54
CA GLU A 46 1.81 -27.29 -5.16
C GLU A 46 1.99 -26.07 -4.24
N LEU A 47 1.05 -25.13 -4.35
CA LEU A 47 0.90 -23.98 -3.45
C LEU A 47 0.55 -24.42 -2.02
N THR A 48 0.17 -25.70 -1.84
CA THR A 48 -0.10 -26.35 -0.55
C THR A 48 1.11 -26.30 0.39
N SER A 49 2.33 -26.39 -0.14
CA SER A 49 3.57 -26.28 0.64
C SER A 49 3.75 -24.88 1.22
N LEU A 50 3.52 -23.85 0.40
CA LEU A 50 3.57 -22.44 0.78
C LEU A 50 2.46 -22.10 1.77
N GLU A 51 1.24 -22.54 1.51
CA GLU A 51 0.09 -22.34 2.41
C GLU A 51 0.34 -22.93 3.80
N ALA A 52 0.86 -24.17 3.85
CA ALA A 52 1.21 -24.82 5.10
C ALA A 52 2.33 -24.10 5.86
N ALA A 53 3.32 -23.54 5.15
CA ALA A 53 4.41 -22.77 5.75
C ALA A 53 3.91 -21.44 6.34
N ILE A 54 3.03 -20.73 5.62
CA ILE A 54 2.38 -19.50 6.09
C ILE A 54 1.52 -19.80 7.32
N ALA A 55 0.71 -20.87 7.29
CA ALA A 55 -0.14 -21.26 8.42
C ALA A 55 0.67 -21.59 9.69
N LYS A 56 1.85 -22.21 9.53
CA LYS A 56 2.79 -22.48 10.62
C LYS A 56 3.63 -21.27 11.04
N LYS A 57 3.50 -20.13 10.34
CA LYS A 57 4.28 -18.91 10.53
C LYS A 57 5.80 -19.11 10.46
N ASN A 58 6.28 -20.10 9.72
CA ASN A 58 7.71 -20.40 9.63
C ASN A 58 8.35 -19.65 8.44
N SER A 59 9.14 -18.62 8.75
CA SER A 59 9.80 -17.74 7.78
C SER A 59 10.76 -18.49 6.86
N ASP A 60 11.58 -19.39 7.42
CA ASP A 60 12.58 -20.14 6.66
C ASP A 60 11.88 -21.10 5.66
N ALA A 61 10.81 -21.77 6.09
CA ALA A 61 10.00 -22.63 5.23
C ALA A 61 9.23 -21.86 4.14
N VAL A 62 8.68 -20.67 4.45
CA VAL A 62 8.02 -19.81 3.45
C VAL A 62 9.01 -19.38 2.38
N LYS A 63 10.22 -19.00 2.79
CA LYS A 63 11.29 -18.62 1.85
C LYS A 63 11.69 -19.80 0.96
N GLU A 64 11.92 -20.98 1.54
CA GLU A 64 12.28 -22.18 0.77
C GLU A 64 11.20 -22.56 -0.26
N ALA A 65 9.92 -22.50 0.13
CA ALA A 65 8.80 -22.75 -0.77
C ALA A 65 8.78 -21.73 -1.92
N LEU A 66 8.92 -20.43 -1.64
CA LEU A 66 8.95 -19.39 -2.67
C LEU A 66 10.18 -19.49 -3.58
N ASP A 67 11.34 -19.88 -3.05
CA ASP A 67 12.54 -20.13 -3.85
C ASP A 67 12.32 -21.31 -4.82
N GLN A 68 11.69 -22.41 -4.37
CA GLN A 68 11.31 -23.53 -5.25
C GLN A 68 10.30 -23.10 -6.34
N LEU A 69 9.29 -22.30 -5.96
CA LEU A 69 8.30 -21.78 -6.89
C LEU A 69 8.91 -20.85 -7.94
N ARG A 70 9.96 -20.11 -7.58
CA ARG A 70 10.73 -19.28 -8.50
C ARG A 70 11.54 -20.11 -9.48
N GLU A 71 12.19 -21.19 -9.03
CA GLU A 71 12.93 -22.12 -9.91
C GLU A 71 12.02 -22.78 -10.95
N ILE A 72 10.76 -23.07 -10.58
CA ILE A 72 9.74 -23.62 -11.48
C ILE A 72 9.16 -22.53 -12.42
N GLY A 73 9.48 -21.26 -12.18
CA GLY A 73 9.05 -20.12 -13.00
C GLY A 73 7.64 -19.59 -12.67
N TRP A 74 7.06 -20.02 -11.55
CA TRP A 74 5.76 -19.53 -11.06
C TRP A 74 5.92 -18.18 -10.33
N ALA A 75 6.84 -18.10 -9.36
CA ALA A 75 7.10 -16.89 -8.58
C ALA A 75 8.17 -16.01 -9.25
N LYS A 76 7.83 -15.32 -10.34
CA LYS A 76 8.80 -14.55 -11.14
C LYS A 76 9.24 -13.26 -10.45
N LYS A 77 8.33 -12.61 -9.71
CA LYS A 77 8.64 -11.35 -9.03
C LYS A 77 9.30 -11.58 -7.67
N TRP A 78 9.12 -12.77 -7.07
CA TRP A 78 9.80 -13.15 -5.84
C TRP A 78 11.33 -12.99 -5.97
N SER A 79 11.92 -12.23 -5.04
CA SER A 79 13.37 -12.01 -5.01
C SER A 79 13.96 -11.54 -6.36
N SER A 80 13.17 -10.82 -7.16
CA SER A 80 13.60 -10.24 -8.45
C SER A 80 14.53 -9.03 -8.29
N GLN A 81 14.56 -8.41 -7.11
CA GLN A 81 15.41 -7.29 -6.74
C GLN A 81 16.20 -7.59 -5.44
N PRO A 82 17.03 -8.65 -5.40
CA PRO A 82 17.67 -9.09 -4.16
C PRO A 82 18.90 -8.24 -3.81
N TYR A 83 19.49 -7.59 -4.81
CA TYR A 83 20.69 -6.79 -4.66
C TYR A 83 20.34 -5.37 -4.29
N VAL A 84 20.68 -5.02 -3.05
CA VAL A 84 20.46 -3.70 -2.50
C VAL A 84 21.83 -3.13 -2.14
N SER A 85 22.20 -2.02 -2.79
CA SER A 85 23.48 -1.35 -2.55
C SER A 85 23.26 0.10 -2.17
N ARG A 86 23.66 0.44 -0.94
CA ARG A 86 23.60 1.81 -0.43
C ARG A 86 24.46 2.74 -1.28
N ARG A 87 23.92 3.91 -1.60
CA ARG A 87 24.66 5.03 -2.20
C ARG A 87 24.32 6.35 -1.51
N THR A 88 25.16 7.35 -1.69
CA THR A 88 24.83 8.71 -1.26
C THR A 88 23.66 9.24 -2.07
N THR A 89 22.60 9.70 -1.40
CA THR A 89 21.35 10.13 -2.03
C THR A 89 20.94 11.52 -1.53
N SER A 90 20.71 12.45 -2.45
CA SER A 90 20.27 13.81 -2.11
C SER A 90 18.76 13.92 -1.96
N LEU A 91 18.27 14.92 -1.22
CA LEU A 91 16.82 15.20 -1.12
C LEU A 91 16.21 15.55 -2.49
N ARG A 92 16.99 16.15 -3.40
CA ARG A 92 16.53 16.52 -4.74
C ARG A 92 16.22 15.29 -5.61
N GLU A 93 16.90 14.18 -5.40
CA GLU A 93 16.58 12.93 -6.11
C GLU A 93 15.20 12.40 -5.70
N LEU A 94 14.81 12.55 -4.42
CA LEU A 94 13.49 12.15 -3.93
C LEU A 94 12.39 12.97 -4.60
N THR A 95 12.57 14.30 -4.68
CA THR A 95 11.58 15.17 -5.35
C THR A 95 11.52 14.90 -6.84
N THR A 96 12.67 14.66 -7.49
CA THR A 96 12.73 14.31 -8.93
C THR A 96 12.05 12.97 -9.22
N LEU A 97 12.11 12.01 -8.29
CA LEU A 97 11.44 10.72 -8.41
C LEU A 97 9.90 10.85 -8.36
N GLY A 98 9.39 11.94 -7.78
CA GLY A 98 7.97 12.23 -7.65
C GLY A 98 7.46 12.29 -6.21
N ILE A 99 8.35 12.29 -5.21
CA ILE A 99 7.93 12.50 -3.82
C ILE A 99 7.60 13.98 -3.64
N LYS A 100 6.33 14.28 -3.37
CA LYS A 100 5.80 15.64 -3.45
C LYS A 100 6.41 16.61 -2.43
N ASN A 101 6.67 16.14 -1.21
CA ASN A 101 7.23 16.94 -0.11
C ASN A 101 8.32 16.16 0.63
N ALA A 102 9.47 15.97 -0.02
CA ALA A 102 10.59 15.18 0.50
C ALA A 102 11.19 15.76 1.80
N GLU A 103 11.07 17.08 2.00
CA GLU A 103 11.52 17.82 3.17
C GLU A 103 10.66 17.60 4.41
N ASN A 104 9.39 17.22 4.22
CA ASN A 104 8.46 16.94 5.31
C ASN A 104 8.48 15.47 5.73
N LEU A 105 9.27 14.63 5.04
CA LEU A 105 9.51 13.26 5.45
C LEU A 105 10.18 13.25 6.82
N ALA A 106 9.77 12.34 7.69
CA ALA A 106 10.22 12.25 9.07
C ALA A 106 9.75 13.34 10.06
N ILE A 107 8.90 14.29 9.63
CA ILE A 107 8.16 15.16 10.55
C ILE A 107 6.81 14.51 10.91
N PRO A 108 6.55 14.15 12.19
CA PRO A 108 5.30 13.47 12.56
C PRO A 108 4.08 14.32 12.19
N SER A 109 3.04 13.65 11.67
CA SER A 109 1.82 14.33 11.25
C SER A 109 0.81 14.42 12.38
N VAL A 110 0.36 15.64 12.68
CA VAL A 110 -0.72 15.91 13.64
C VAL A 110 -2.13 15.90 13.01
N ARG A 111 -2.28 15.39 11.77
CA ARG A 111 -3.57 15.47 11.04
C ARG A 111 -4.68 14.68 11.74
N ASN A 112 -4.39 13.46 12.17
CA ASN A 112 -5.39 12.60 12.82
C ASN A 112 -5.75 13.13 14.21
N ASP A 113 -4.74 13.58 14.96
CA ASP A 113 -4.93 14.21 16.27
C ASP A 113 -5.81 15.46 16.16
N ALA A 114 -5.50 16.34 15.20
CA ALA A 114 -6.27 17.55 14.95
C ALA A 114 -7.71 17.22 14.52
N ALA A 115 -7.90 16.29 13.58
CA ALA A 115 -9.22 15.90 13.11
C ALA A 115 -10.09 15.33 14.25
N PHE A 116 -9.51 14.49 15.09
CA PHE A 116 -10.18 13.95 16.28
C PHE A 116 -10.54 15.06 17.27
N LEU A 117 -9.58 15.89 17.66
CA LEU A 117 -9.80 16.96 18.64
C LEU A 117 -10.80 18.00 18.15
N PHE A 118 -10.71 18.44 16.89
CA PHE A 118 -11.69 19.37 16.31
C PHE A 118 -13.07 18.75 16.24
N THR A 119 -13.19 17.46 15.92
CA THR A 119 -14.50 16.79 15.87
C THR A 119 -15.08 16.66 17.27
N VAL A 120 -14.31 16.20 18.25
CA VAL A 120 -14.78 16.06 19.64
C VAL A 120 -15.18 17.41 20.22
N VAL A 121 -14.29 18.41 20.14
CA VAL A 121 -14.57 19.75 20.69
C VAL A 121 -15.69 20.45 19.93
N GLY A 122 -15.71 20.35 18.61
CA GLY A 122 -16.73 20.97 17.77
C GLY A 122 -18.12 20.36 17.98
N THR A 123 -18.23 19.03 18.01
CA THR A 123 -19.51 18.34 18.24
C THR A 123 -20.01 18.52 19.67
N THR A 124 -19.15 18.41 20.68
CA THR A 124 -19.54 18.65 22.08
C THR A 124 -19.93 20.11 22.31
N GLY A 125 -19.22 21.07 21.71
CA GLY A 125 -19.59 22.48 21.75
C GLY A 125 -20.94 22.75 21.08
N PHE A 126 -21.14 22.26 19.86
CA PHE A 126 -22.40 22.43 19.11
C PHE A 126 -23.59 21.79 19.84
N LEU A 127 -23.45 20.54 20.28
CA LEU A 127 -24.49 19.85 21.05
C LEU A 127 -24.72 20.51 22.42
N GLY A 128 -23.70 21.06 23.06
CA GLY A 128 -23.83 21.83 24.29
C GLY A 128 -24.68 23.09 24.09
N VAL A 129 -24.51 23.82 22.99
CA VAL A 129 -25.33 25.00 22.66
C VAL A 129 -26.79 24.61 22.42
N LEU A 130 -27.04 23.53 21.68
CA LEU A 130 -28.40 23.02 21.44
C LEU A 130 -29.04 22.52 22.74
N ALA A 131 -28.30 21.77 23.54
CA ALA A 131 -28.76 21.27 24.83
C ALA A 131 -29.08 22.40 25.81
N GLY A 132 -28.42 23.56 25.68
CA GLY A 132 -28.73 24.74 26.48
C GLY A 132 -30.13 25.33 26.24
N GLN A 133 -30.79 24.94 25.14
CA GLN A 133 -32.16 25.35 24.82
C GLN A 133 -33.22 24.41 25.46
N LEU A 134 -32.79 23.36 26.17
CA LEU A 134 -33.72 22.43 26.83
C LEU A 134 -34.44 23.12 28.00
N PRO A 135 -35.74 22.82 28.20
CA PRO A 135 -36.53 23.44 29.25
C PRO A 135 -36.12 22.97 30.65
N GLY A 136 -36.25 23.87 31.62
CA GLY A 136 -35.94 23.60 33.03
C GLY A 136 -34.44 23.38 33.26
N ASP A 137 -34.13 22.66 34.34
CA ASP A 137 -32.74 22.47 34.77
C ASP A 137 -31.89 21.65 33.79
N TRP A 138 -32.52 20.94 32.85
CA TRP A 138 -31.83 20.20 31.79
C TRP A 138 -31.00 21.11 30.88
N GLY A 139 -31.48 22.33 30.61
CA GLY A 139 -30.71 23.34 29.85
C GLY A 139 -29.43 23.80 30.57
N PHE A 140 -29.37 23.62 31.89
CA PHE A 140 -28.17 23.88 32.68
C PHE A 140 -27.26 22.64 32.75
N PHE A 141 -27.78 21.47 33.14
CA PHE A 141 -26.94 20.29 33.40
C PHE A 141 -26.38 19.62 32.16
N VAL A 142 -27.18 19.51 31.08
CA VAL A 142 -26.79 18.74 29.89
C VAL A 142 -25.58 19.37 29.15
N PRO A 143 -25.50 20.69 28.95
CA PRO A 143 -24.31 21.31 28.35
C PRO A 143 -23.02 21.06 29.14
N TYR A 144 -23.04 21.08 30.48
CA TYR A 144 -21.86 20.79 31.29
C TYR A 144 -21.43 19.33 31.17
N LEU A 145 -22.39 18.38 31.15
CA LEU A 145 -22.08 16.97 30.93
C LEU A 145 -21.45 16.75 29.55
N ILE A 146 -22.00 17.37 28.50
CA ILE A 146 -21.45 17.27 27.14
C ILE A 146 -20.07 17.94 27.06
N GLY A 147 -19.90 19.13 27.63
CA GLY A 147 -18.62 19.84 27.67
C GLY A 147 -17.53 19.08 28.44
N SER A 148 -17.91 18.32 29.48
CA SER A 148 -16.99 17.50 30.26
C SER A 148 -16.29 16.42 29.43
N ILE A 149 -16.88 15.96 28.32
CA ILE A 149 -16.26 15.00 27.40
C ILE A 149 -14.94 15.54 26.86
N SER A 150 -14.88 16.82 26.49
CA SER A 150 -13.63 17.45 26.02
C SER A 150 -12.56 17.50 27.11
N LEU A 151 -12.96 17.71 28.37
CA LEU A 151 -12.04 17.68 29.51
C LEU A 151 -11.54 16.26 29.79
N ILE A 152 -12.40 15.25 29.66
CA ILE A 152 -12.02 13.83 29.79
C ILE A 152 -11.02 13.45 28.72
N VAL A 153 -11.24 13.84 27.46
CA VAL A 153 -10.30 13.58 26.36
C VAL A 153 -8.94 14.22 26.64
N LEU A 154 -8.91 15.46 27.13
CA LEU A 154 -7.67 16.13 27.54
C LEU A 154 -6.98 15.40 28.71
N ALA A 155 -7.74 14.96 29.71
CA ALA A 155 -7.23 14.21 30.86
C ALA A 155 -6.64 12.86 30.43
N VAL A 156 -7.32 12.11 29.56
CA VAL A 156 -6.82 10.84 28.99
C VAL A 156 -5.54 11.09 28.20
N GLY A 157 -5.52 12.10 27.34
CA GLY A 157 -4.31 12.47 26.59
C GLY A 157 -3.11 12.79 27.47
N SER A 158 -3.36 13.34 28.67
CA SER A 158 -2.31 13.70 29.62
C SER A 158 -1.82 12.51 30.46
N ILE A 159 -2.71 11.59 30.84
CA ILE A 159 -2.39 10.47 31.75
C ILE A 159 -1.95 9.22 30.96
N SER A 160 -2.58 8.96 29.82
CA SER A 160 -2.36 7.77 28.99
C SER A 160 -2.40 8.14 27.51
N PRO A 161 -1.29 8.68 26.97
CA PRO A 161 -1.23 9.07 25.56
C PRO A 161 -1.47 7.89 24.61
N GLY A 162 -1.12 6.65 25.00
CA GLY A 162 -1.39 5.45 24.20
C GLY A 162 -2.89 5.14 24.03
N LEU A 163 -3.71 5.39 25.05
CA LEU A 163 -5.16 5.21 24.95
C LEU A 163 -5.80 6.25 24.02
N LEU A 164 -5.31 7.49 24.08
CA LEU A 164 -5.72 8.53 23.15
C LEU A 164 -5.36 8.17 21.71
N GLN A 165 -4.15 7.63 21.48
CA GLN A 165 -3.72 7.18 20.15
C GLN A 165 -4.60 6.05 19.62
N ALA A 166 -4.99 5.09 20.46
CA ALA A 166 -5.93 4.03 20.08
C ALA A 166 -7.31 4.59 19.71
N ALA A 167 -7.81 5.57 20.46
CA ALA A 167 -9.08 6.24 20.16
C ALA A 167 -9.02 7.05 18.84
N ILE A 168 -7.91 7.77 18.60
CA ILE A 168 -7.67 8.49 17.34
C ILE A 168 -7.59 7.52 16.16
N GLY A 169 -6.91 6.39 16.32
CA GLY A 169 -6.88 5.32 15.33
C GLY A 169 -8.28 4.80 15.02
N GLY A 170 -9.04 4.42 16.05
CA GLY A 170 -10.43 3.98 15.91
C GLY A 170 -11.31 5.00 15.18
N PHE A 171 -11.21 6.29 15.55
CA PHE A 171 -11.93 7.39 14.90
C PHE A 171 -11.53 7.55 13.42
N SER A 172 -10.24 7.35 13.10
CA SER A 172 -9.75 7.52 11.74
C SER A 172 -10.34 6.48 10.76
N THR A 173 -10.84 5.35 11.27
CA THR A 173 -11.58 4.33 10.49
C THR A 173 -12.79 4.89 9.74
N PHE A 174 -13.43 5.94 10.28
CA PHE A 174 -14.62 6.53 9.66
C PHE A 174 -14.32 7.32 8.38
N PHE A 175 -13.05 7.56 8.05
CA PHE A 175 -12.64 8.28 6.85
C PHE A 175 -12.16 7.30 5.77
N PRO A 176 -12.87 7.16 4.63
CA PRO A 176 -12.44 6.30 3.53
C PRO A 176 -11.05 6.62 2.99
N ASP A 177 -10.68 7.92 2.96
CA ASP A 177 -9.33 8.39 2.59
C ASP A 177 -8.24 7.76 3.48
N TYR A 178 -8.53 7.53 4.76
CA TYR A 178 -7.58 6.94 5.69
C TYR A 178 -7.40 5.43 5.47
N GLN A 179 -8.47 4.71 5.10
CA GLN A 179 -8.40 3.29 4.75
C GLN A 179 -7.59 3.06 3.48
N ASP A 180 -7.81 3.88 2.44
CA ASP A 180 -7.02 3.84 1.19
C ASP A 180 -5.53 4.10 1.46
N ARG A 181 -5.25 5.05 2.37
CA ARG A 181 -3.90 5.35 2.83
C ARG A 181 -3.22 4.15 3.49
N ILE A 182 -3.88 3.51 4.44
CA ILE A 182 -3.34 2.33 5.13
C ILE A 182 -3.14 1.18 4.15
N ALA A 183 -4.13 0.90 3.28
CA ALA A 183 -4.00 -0.15 2.28
C ALA A 183 -2.80 0.09 1.35
N ARG A 184 -2.60 1.31 0.87
CA ARG A 184 -1.44 1.70 0.06
C ARG A 184 -0.12 1.53 0.83
N HIS A 185 -0.10 1.94 2.09
CA HIS A 185 1.06 1.87 2.99
C HIS A 185 1.48 0.42 3.26
N GLU A 186 0.57 -0.43 3.72
CA GLU A 186 0.84 -1.83 4.03
C GLU A 186 1.14 -2.66 2.77
N ALA A 187 0.44 -2.40 1.66
CA ALA A 187 0.73 -3.04 0.38
C ALA A 187 2.14 -2.72 -0.11
N ALA A 188 2.68 -1.54 0.23
CA ALA A 188 4.04 -1.19 -0.13
C ALA A 188 5.08 -2.01 0.65
N HIS A 189 4.90 -2.17 1.96
CA HIS A 189 5.73 -3.07 2.76
C HIS A 189 5.71 -4.49 2.23
N PHE A 190 4.53 -5.00 1.90
CA PHE A 190 4.35 -6.34 1.35
C PHE A 190 5.09 -6.47 0.01
N LEU A 191 4.80 -5.61 -0.97
CA LEU A 191 5.37 -5.70 -2.31
C LEU A 191 6.90 -5.56 -2.29
N VAL A 192 7.42 -4.55 -1.59
CA VAL A 192 8.87 -4.30 -1.55
C VAL A 192 9.60 -5.47 -0.88
N SER A 193 9.02 -6.06 0.16
CA SER A 193 9.57 -7.27 0.78
C SER A 193 9.59 -8.46 -0.16
N TYR A 194 8.50 -8.68 -0.88
CA TYR A 194 8.38 -9.76 -1.85
C TYR A 194 9.43 -9.64 -2.97
N LEU A 195 9.61 -8.43 -3.52
CA LEU A 195 10.62 -8.16 -4.56
C LEU A 195 12.06 -8.35 -4.05
N ILE A 196 12.33 -8.01 -2.79
CA ILE A 196 13.66 -8.16 -2.18
C ILE A 196 13.91 -9.61 -1.71
N GLY A 197 12.88 -10.45 -1.65
CA GLY A 197 12.99 -11.84 -1.18
C GLY A 197 13.03 -11.94 0.35
N LEU A 198 12.24 -11.12 1.04
CA LEU A 198 11.96 -11.26 2.47
C LEU A 198 10.59 -11.93 2.65
N PRO A 199 10.52 -13.06 3.38
CA PRO A 199 9.29 -13.83 3.54
C PRO A 199 8.25 -13.06 4.36
N ILE A 200 6.99 -13.28 4.05
CA ILE A 200 5.84 -12.54 4.60
C ILE A 200 4.95 -13.54 5.33
N LEU A 201 4.83 -13.40 6.65
CA LEU A 201 4.07 -14.35 7.48
C LEU A 201 2.61 -13.95 7.66
N GLY A 202 2.31 -12.67 7.49
CA GLY A 202 0.99 -12.12 7.69
C GLY A 202 0.99 -10.62 7.48
N TYR A 203 -0.20 -10.08 7.25
CA TYR A 203 -0.40 -8.64 7.23
C TYR A 203 -1.69 -8.29 7.97
N SER A 204 -1.77 -7.06 8.43
CA SER A 204 -2.96 -6.53 9.07
C SER A 204 -3.19 -5.11 8.57
N LEU A 205 -4.40 -4.86 8.06
CA LEU A 205 -4.88 -3.50 7.80
C LEU A 205 -5.64 -2.92 9.01
N ASP A 206 -5.73 -3.67 10.11
CA ASP A 206 -6.46 -3.23 11.30
C ASP A 206 -5.70 -2.09 11.99
N ILE A 207 -6.40 -0.98 12.20
CA ILE A 207 -5.87 0.25 12.79
C ILE A 207 -5.50 0.02 14.27
N GLY A 208 -4.30 0.43 14.67
CA GLY A 208 -3.68 0.15 15.98
C GLY A 208 -2.96 -1.21 16.05
N LYS A 209 -3.00 -2.00 14.97
CA LYS A 209 -2.24 -3.24 14.75
C LYS A 209 -1.65 -3.28 13.34
N GLU A 210 -1.45 -2.11 12.72
CA GLU A 210 -0.88 -1.97 11.38
C GLU A 210 0.58 -2.40 11.40
N HIS A 211 0.80 -3.67 11.11
CA HIS A 211 2.12 -4.26 10.93
C HIS A 211 1.94 -5.40 9.94
N VAL A 212 2.62 -5.32 8.80
CA VAL A 212 2.96 -6.55 8.11
C VAL A 212 3.92 -7.32 9.03
N ASN A 213 3.53 -8.53 9.45
CA ASN A 213 4.35 -9.46 10.25
C ASN A 213 5.51 -10.02 9.42
N LEU A 214 6.12 -9.20 8.57
CA LEU A 214 7.34 -9.43 7.79
C LEU A 214 8.55 -9.67 8.68
N ILE A 215 8.48 -9.10 9.88
CA ILE A 215 9.67 -8.79 10.65
C ILE A 215 9.79 -9.71 11.86
N ASP A 216 8.76 -10.41 12.32
CA ASP A 216 8.79 -10.98 13.68
C ASP A 216 9.84 -12.09 13.90
N GLU A 217 10.03 -13.04 12.99
CA GLU A 217 11.02 -14.12 13.19
C GLU A 217 12.46 -13.71 12.83
N ARG A 218 12.65 -12.90 11.77
CA ARG A 218 13.99 -12.36 11.46
C ARG A 218 14.38 -11.32 12.51
N LEU A 219 13.46 -10.49 12.98
CA LEU A 219 13.65 -9.60 14.12
C LEU A 219 13.83 -10.37 15.42
N GLU A 220 13.19 -11.53 15.62
CA GLU A 220 13.50 -12.45 16.73
C GLU A 220 14.95 -12.93 16.62
N LYS A 221 15.37 -13.46 15.47
CA LYS A 221 16.77 -13.82 15.22
C LYS A 221 17.72 -12.64 15.48
N LEU A 222 17.31 -11.41 15.18
CA LEU A 222 18.07 -10.16 15.44
C LEU A 222 17.97 -9.68 16.90
N ILE A 223 16.92 -10.04 17.62
CA ILE A 223 16.78 -9.89 19.07
C ILE A 223 17.74 -10.86 19.76
N TYR A 224 17.88 -12.08 19.23
CA TYR A 224 18.78 -13.11 19.76
C TYR A 224 20.26 -12.91 19.36
N SER A 225 20.58 -12.53 18.12
CA SER A 225 21.97 -12.32 17.66
C SER A 225 22.54 -10.96 18.07
N GLY A 226 21.67 -9.97 18.28
CA GLY A 226 22.01 -8.62 18.74
C GLY A 226 22.82 -7.76 17.75
N GLN A 227 23.14 -8.25 16.55
CA GLN A 227 24.00 -7.55 15.59
C GLN A 227 23.51 -7.72 14.15
N LEU A 228 23.55 -6.63 13.39
CA LEU A 228 23.20 -6.57 11.97
C LEU A 228 24.42 -6.21 11.12
N ASP A 229 24.63 -6.98 10.04
CA ASP A 229 25.58 -6.61 8.98
C ASP A 229 25.04 -5.46 8.13
N SER A 230 25.93 -4.66 7.55
CA SER A 230 25.57 -3.49 6.73
C SER A 230 24.61 -3.84 5.59
N LYS A 231 24.78 -5.01 4.95
CA LYS A 231 23.88 -5.46 3.86
C LYS A 231 22.49 -5.83 4.36
N GLU A 232 22.38 -6.38 5.57
CA GLU A 232 21.09 -6.74 6.15
C GLU A 232 20.31 -5.50 6.56
N VAL A 233 21.00 -4.53 7.16
CA VAL A 233 20.40 -3.22 7.49
C VAL A 233 19.88 -2.53 6.25
N ASP A 234 20.62 -2.59 5.14
CA ASP A 234 20.19 -1.99 3.87
C ASP A 234 18.88 -2.58 3.36
N ARG A 235 18.76 -3.91 3.35
CA ARG A 235 17.52 -4.60 2.92
C ARG A 235 16.35 -4.28 3.85
N LEU A 236 16.58 -4.32 5.17
CA LEU A 236 15.54 -4.05 6.17
C LEU A 236 15.12 -2.58 6.17
N ALA A 237 16.06 -1.65 5.95
CA ALA A 237 15.77 -0.23 5.86
C ALA A 237 14.88 0.08 4.66
N VAL A 238 15.14 -0.52 3.50
CA VAL A 238 14.29 -0.36 2.31
C VAL A 238 12.86 -0.83 2.58
N VAL A 239 12.68 -1.98 3.24
CA VAL A 239 11.35 -2.47 3.61
C VAL A 239 10.69 -1.58 4.64
N ALA A 240 11.40 -1.16 5.69
CA ALA A 240 10.85 -0.27 6.70
C ALA A 240 10.43 1.10 6.14
N MET A 241 11.06 1.57 5.07
CA MET A 241 10.71 2.85 4.45
C MET A 241 9.67 2.72 3.31
N ALA A 242 9.17 1.51 3.02
CA ALA A 242 8.28 1.27 1.89
C ALA A 242 6.90 1.94 2.04
N GLY A 243 6.28 1.84 3.22
CA GLY A 243 5.01 2.50 3.51
C GLY A 243 5.08 4.02 3.38
N LEU A 244 6.07 4.64 4.05
CA LEU A 244 6.38 6.07 3.88
C LEU A 244 6.63 6.45 2.42
N ALA A 245 7.39 5.65 1.66
CA ALA A 245 7.68 5.93 0.26
C ALA A 245 6.42 5.91 -0.60
N ALA A 246 5.51 4.96 -0.38
CA ALA A 246 4.24 4.87 -1.09
C ALA A 246 3.32 6.06 -0.80
N GLU A 247 3.22 6.46 0.47
CA GLU A 247 2.47 7.66 0.84
C GLU A 247 3.06 8.92 0.22
N GLY A 248 4.39 9.05 0.22
CA GLY A 248 5.08 10.23 -0.32
C GLY A 248 4.97 10.38 -1.85
N LEU A 249 4.75 9.28 -2.57
CA LEU A 249 4.49 9.29 -4.02
C LEU A 249 3.07 9.75 -4.37
N GLU A 250 2.08 9.41 -3.55
CA GLU A 250 0.68 9.72 -3.84
C GLU A 250 0.22 11.04 -3.20
N TYR A 251 0.54 11.23 -1.92
CA TYR A 251 -0.06 12.29 -1.11
C TYR A 251 0.94 13.40 -0.81
N ASP A 252 0.39 14.59 -0.54
CA ASP A 252 1.21 15.75 -0.23
C ASP A 252 1.83 15.61 1.18
N LYS A 253 1.15 14.95 2.12
CA LYS A 253 1.65 14.78 3.48
C LYS A 253 1.67 13.31 3.89
N VAL A 254 2.78 12.83 4.41
CA VAL A 254 2.88 11.48 5.00
C VAL A 254 2.30 11.48 6.41
N ILE A 255 1.50 10.45 6.75
CA ILE A 255 0.83 10.33 8.05
C ILE A 255 1.34 9.09 8.82
N GLY A 256 1.55 7.95 8.16
CA GLY A 256 1.88 6.66 8.79
C GLY A 256 3.35 6.43 9.17
N GLN A 257 4.24 7.40 9.03
CA GLN A 257 5.70 7.18 9.09
C GLN A 257 6.32 6.89 10.48
N SER A 258 5.58 7.05 11.58
CA SER A 258 6.21 7.03 12.92
C SER A 258 6.73 5.64 13.29
N ALA A 259 5.89 4.61 13.15
CA ALA A 259 6.25 3.21 13.43
C ALA A 259 7.41 2.74 12.53
N ASP A 260 7.38 3.11 11.25
CA ASP A 260 8.45 2.83 10.28
C ASP A 260 9.79 3.39 10.71
N LEU A 261 9.83 4.67 11.10
CA LEU A 261 11.05 5.34 11.52
C LEU A 261 11.59 4.78 12.84
N PHE A 262 10.71 4.41 13.78
CA PHE A 262 11.12 3.71 14.99
C PHE A 262 11.73 2.35 14.67
N THR A 263 11.13 1.61 13.73
CA THR A 263 11.64 0.32 13.25
C THR A 263 13.01 0.47 12.58
N LEU A 264 13.17 1.48 11.70
CA LEU A 264 14.45 1.82 11.10
C LEU A 264 15.50 2.16 12.16
N GLN A 265 15.15 2.98 13.16
CA GLN A 265 16.06 3.33 14.24
C GLN A 265 16.47 2.09 15.06
N ARG A 266 15.53 1.15 15.25
CA ARG A 266 15.74 -0.15 15.90
C ARG A 266 16.81 -0.98 15.16
N PHE A 267 16.82 -0.93 13.83
CA PHE A 267 17.84 -1.57 12.99
C PHE A 267 19.18 -0.86 13.04
N ILE A 268 19.18 0.48 12.90
CA ILE A 268 20.38 1.32 12.98
C ILE A 268 21.12 1.05 14.31
N ASN A 269 20.41 1.05 15.43
CA ASN A 269 21.01 0.85 16.76
C ASN A 269 21.70 -0.52 16.93
N ARG A 270 21.31 -1.53 16.13
CA ARG A 270 21.88 -2.89 16.12
C ARG A 270 22.96 -3.09 15.07
N THR A 271 23.25 -2.08 14.25
CA THR A 271 24.23 -2.17 13.17
C THR A 271 25.65 -2.14 13.73
N LYS A 272 26.55 -2.98 13.19
CA LYS A 272 27.99 -2.90 13.48
C LYS A 272 28.81 -2.85 12.18
N PRO A 273 29.76 -1.90 12.03
CA PRO A 273 30.07 -0.78 12.94
C PRO A 273 28.92 0.23 13.06
N GLN A 274 28.92 1.04 14.13
CA GLN A 274 27.89 2.06 14.34
C GLN A 274 27.93 3.12 13.23
N LEU A 275 26.75 3.49 12.74
CA LEU A 275 26.60 4.49 11.69
C LEU A 275 26.70 5.91 12.27
N SER A 276 27.46 6.78 11.61
CA SER A 276 27.46 8.22 11.92
C SER A 276 26.08 8.84 11.65
N LYS A 277 25.81 10.03 12.21
CA LYS A 277 24.52 10.72 12.00
C LYS A 277 24.26 10.98 10.51
N GLU A 278 25.30 11.35 9.77
CA GLU A 278 25.24 11.59 8.33
C GLU A 278 24.94 10.30 7.57
N GLN A 279 25.53 9.18 7.98
CA GLN A 279 25.26 7.87 7.40
C GLN A 279 23.83 7.40 7.69
N GLN A 280 23.30 7.67 8.88
CA GLN A 280 21.91 7.36 9.24
C GLN A 280 20.93 8.18 8.38
N GLN A 281 21.14 9.49 8.26
CA GLN A 281 20.31 10.33 7.40
C GLN A 281 20.41 9.94 5.92
N ASN A 282 21.58 9.52 5.46
CA ASN A 282 21.75 9.02 4.11
C ASN A 282 21.03 7.67 3.90
N LEU A 283 21.12 6.76 4.87
CA LEU A 283 20.41 5.48 4.85
C LEU A 283 18.90 5.69 4.72
N THR A 284 18.31 6.59 5.52
CA THR A 284 16.88 6.91 5.41
C THR A 284 16.52 7.43 4.01
N ARG A 285 17.24 8.46 3.52
CA ARG A 285 16.97 9.03 2.18
C ARG A 285 17.10 8.01 1.06
N TRP A 286 18.19 7.25 1.08
CA TRP A 286 18.44 6.23 0.08
C TRP A 286 17.40 5.10 0.13
N ALA A 287 17.01 4.64 1.33
CA ALA A 287 16.01 3.59 1.50
C ALA A 287 14.65 4.02 0.95
N VAL A 288 14.23 5.26 1.23
CA VAL A 288 13.01 5.86 0.67
C VAL A 288 13.09 5.95 -0.85
N LEU A 289 14.21 6.45 -1.40
CA LEU A 289 14.40 6.55 -2.84
C LEU A 289 14.30 5.19 -3.52
N PHE A 290 14.96 4.19 -2.97
CA PHE A 290 14.99 2.84 -3.53
C PHE A 290 13.60 2.20 -3.47
N ALA A 291 12.92 2.26 -2.32
CA ALA A 291 11.56 1.76 -2.17
C ALA A 291 10.59 2.48 -3.13
N ALA A 292 10.64 3.81 -3.21
CA ALA A 292 9.83 4.59 -4.13
C ALA A 292 10.09 4.22 -5.59
N SER A 293 11.34 3.95 -5.96
CA SER A 293 11.71 3.49 -7.30
C SER A 293 11.09 2.13 -7.61
N LEU A 294 11.16 1.18 -6.67
CA LEU A 294 10.53 -0.13 -6.81
C LEU A 294 9.01 -0.01 -6.99
N LEU A 295 8.35 0.79 -6.16
CA LEU A 295 6.91 1.01 -6.23
C LEU A 295 6.50 1.66 -7.56
N LYS A 296 7.24 2.68 -8.00
CA LYS A 296 6.97 3.38 -9.26
C LYS A 296 7.12 2.45 -10.47
N ASN A 297 8.16 1.62 -10.48
CA ASN A 297 8.40 0.66 -11.58
C ASN A 297 7.41 -0.50 -11.57
N ASN A 298 6.79 -0.80 -10.41
CA ASN A 298 5.84 -1.89 -10.23
C ASN A 298 4.45 -1.36 -9.84
N LYS A 299 4.04 -0.20 -10.36
CA LYS A 299 2.80 0.49 -9.98
C LYS A 299 1.56 -0.40 -10.14
N ALA A 300 1.47 -1.14 -11.24
CA ALA A 300 0.36 -2.07 -11.49
C ALA A 300 0.30 -3.20 -10.45
N LEU A 301 1.45 -3.72 -10.01
CA LEU A 301 1.51 -4.76 -8.97
C LEU A 301 1.05 -4.18 -7.62
N HIS A 302 1.49 -2.96 -7.30
CA HIS A 302 1.14 -2.29 -6.06
C HIS A 302 -0.36 -2.01 -5.98
N GLU A 303 -0.97 -1.53 -7.06
CA GLU A 303 -2.41 -1.28 -7.13
C GLU A 303 -3.24 -2.58 -7.07
N ALA A 304 -2.80 -3.63 -7.77
CA ALA A 304 -3.46 -4.95 -7.72
C ALA A 304 -3.41 -5.53 -6.30
N LEU A 305 -2.24 -5.49 -5.66
CA LEU A 305 -2.03 -5.93 -4.30
C LEU A 305 -2.86 -5.12 -3.30
N MET A 306 -2.89 -3.80 -3.43
CA MET A 306 -3.72 -2.92 -2.60
C MET A 306 -5.20 -3.29 -2.71
N SER A 307 -5.69 -3.57 -3.92
CA SER A 307 -7.06 -4.03 -4.16
C SER A 307 -7.35 -5.37 -3.48
N ALA A 308 -6.43 -6.34 -3.60
CA ALA A 308 -6.56 -7.64 -2.93
C ALA A 308 -6.57 -7.49 -1.40
N MET A 309 -5.64 -6.69 -0.87
CA MET A 309 -5.52 -6.45 0.57
C MET A 309 -6.75 -5.75 1.15
N SER A 310 -7.30 -4.77 0.43
CA SER A 310 -8.53 -4.06 0.84
C SER A 310 -9.75 -5.00 0.98
N LYS A 311 -9.76 -6.11 0.23
CA LYS A 311 -10.77 -7.17 0.31
C LYS A 311 -10.47 -8.21 1.39
N LYS A 312 -9.44 -8.00 2.21
CA LYS A 312 -8.97 -8.92 3.25
C LYS A 312 -8.57 -10.30 2.71
N ALA A 313 -7.93 -10.31 1.54
CA ALA A 313 -7.35 -11.51 0.96
C ALA A 313 -6.34 -12.17 1.93
N THR A 314 -6.05 -13.44 1.72
CA THR A 314 -4.98 -14.13 2.44
C THR A 314 -3.61 -13.73 1.88
N VAL A 315 -2.53 -14.02 2.62
CA VAL A 315 -1.15 -13.78 2.13
C VAL A 315 -0.91 -14.51 0.81
N LEU A 316 -1.42 -15.74 0.69
CA LEU A 316 -1.28 -16.55 -0.53
C LEU A 316 -1.99 -15.88 -1.72
N GLU A 317 -3.24 -15.47 -1.55
CA GLU A 317 -4.00 -14.76 -2.59
C GLU A 317 -3.30 -13.45 -2.99
N CYS A 318 -2.75 -12.70 -2.03
CA CYS A 318 -1.95 -11.51 -2.32
C CYS A 318 -0.72 -11.81 -3.19
N ILE A 319 0.00 -12.91 -2.91
CA ILE A 319 1.15 -13.35 -3.73
C ILE A 319 0.68 -13.73 -5.14
N GLU A 320 -0.44 -14.45 -5.25
CA GLU A 320 -1.02 -14.78 -6.55
C GLU A 320 -1.38 -13.54 -7.36
N GLU A 321 -1.98 -12.53 -6.75
CA GLU A 321 -2.34 -11.28 -7.44
C GLU A 321 -1.11 -10.51 -7.92
N ILE A 322 0.00 -10.53 -7.15
CA ILE A 322 1.29 -9.96 -7.60
C ILE A 322 1.78 -10.70 -8.85
N GLU A 323 1.79 -12.03 -8.84
CA GLU A 323 2.29 -12.84 -9.97
C GLU A 323 1.33 -12.86 -11.17
N LYS A 324 0.03 -12.62 -10.98
CA LYS A 324 -0.94 -12.44 -12.07
C LYS A 324 -0.78 -11.08 -12.76
N ALA A 325 -0.42 -10.04 -12.00
CA ALA A 325 -0.20 -8.70 -12.54
C ALA A 325 1.22 -8.49 -13.13
N ALA A 326 2.09 -9.49 -13.01
CA ALA A 326 3.54 -9.49 -13.30
C ALA A 326 3.94 -9.47 -14.78
#